data_AF-A0A0S9PYP8-F1
#
_entry.id   AF-A0A0S9PYP8-F1
#
_cell.length_a   1.000
_cell.length_b   1.000
_cell.length_c   1.000
_cell.angle_alpha   90.00
_cell.angle_beta   90.00
_cell.angle_gamma   90.00
#
_symmetry.space_group_name_H-M   'P 1'
#
loop_
_entity.id
_entity.type
_entity.pdbx_description
1 polymer ?
#
loop_
_entity_poly.entity_id
_entity_poly.type
_entity_poly.pdbx_seq_one_letter_code
_entity_poly.pdbx_strand_id
1 'polypeptide(L)'
;MDLSDAFALAEHLLERHGPPGWSVELDSAKRRAGVCRFGPRVIGLSAPLTVLHSEAEVRDTILHEIAHALVGPRHGHDETWRRTALALGSSGRRCVPADAPGVEPAWLGVCAAGHTSGRHRRPERVMTCGRCSRRFDLAHVLTWTHHGRPAVHHPNYEAELALLRTGGRPTRLPVGSRVRVTVAGEHHGRVGVVVKVGRTSYHLRAGRAVLRVPFAWVESV
;
A
#
# COMPACT_ATOMS: atom_id res chain seq x y z
N MET A 1 3.48 8.90 -20.90
CA MET A 1 4.66 8.58 -21.74
C MET A 1 4.72 7.06 -21.90
N ASP A 2 5.24 6.51 -23.01
CA ASP A 2 5.47 5.06 -23.08
C ASP A 2 6.55 4.63 -22.07
N LEU A 3 6.47 3.41 -21.54
CA LEU A 3 7.40 2.93 -20.51
C LEU A 3 8.82 2.73 -21.05
N SER A 4 8.96 2.31 -22.30
CA SER A 4 10.29 2.12 -22.92
C SER A 4 10.99 3.46 -23.12
N ASP A 5 10.27 4.47 -23.64
CA ASP A 5 10.78 5.83 -23.77
C ASP A 5 11.16 6.43 -22.40
N ALA A 6 10.31 6.23 -21.38
CA ALA A 6 10.57 6.73 -20.04
C ALA A 6 11.82 6.08 -19.41
N PHE A 7 11.99 4.79 -19.62
CA PHE A 7 13.17 4.06 -19.16
C PHE A 7 14.44 4.56 -19.86
N ALA A 8 14.40 4.69 -21.19
CA ALA A 8 15.53 5.23 -21.97
C ALA A 8 15.88 6.67 -21.58
N LEU A 9 14.87 7.52 -21.33
CA LEU A 9 15.08 8.87 -20.81
C LEU A 9 15.75 8.85 -19.44
N ALA A 10 15.33 7.95 -18.55
CA ALA A 10 15.91 7.82 -17.23
C ALA A 10 17.37 7.34 -17.28
N GLU A 11 17.70 6.36 -18.12
CA GLU A 11 19.07 5.90 -18.33
C GLU A 11 19.95 7.02 -18.88
N HIS A 12 19.46 7.74 -19.90
CA HIS A 12 20.19 8.87 -20.50
C HIS A 12 20.49 9.98 -19.48
N LEU A 13 19.49 10.36 -18.66
CA LEU A 13 19.68 11.40 -17.65
C LEU A 13 20.56 10.93 -16.50
N LEU A 14 20.47 9.65 -16.11
CA LEU A 14 21.32 9.07 -15.08
C LEU A 14 22.78 8.98 -15.54
N GLU A 15 23.03 8.62 -16.80
CA GLU A 15 24.38 8.62 -17.37
C GLU A 15 24.98 10.03 -17.40
N ARG A 16 24.17 11.03 -17.78
CA ARG A 16 24.63 12.42 -17.88
C ARG A 16 24.89 13.08 -16.53
N HIS A 17 24.06 12.79 -15.53
CA HIS A 17 24.02 13.58 -14.29
C HIS A 17 24.21 12.76 -13.01
N GLY A 18 24.03 11.45 -13.08
CA GLY A 18 24.01 10.56 -11.93
C GLY A 18 25.40 10.25 -11.35
N PRO A 19 25.46 9.78 -10.10
CA PRO A 19 26.69 9.20 -9.57
C PRO A 19 27.01 7.88 -10.28
N PRO A 20 28.30 7.51 -10.41
CA PRO A 20 28.68 6.24 -11.03
C PRO A 20 28.15 5.04 -10.22
N GLY A 21 27.77 3.97 -10.95
CA GLY A 21 27.28 2.73 -10.34
C GLY A 21 25.84 2.79 -9.83
N TRP A 22 25.04 3.75 -10.32
CA TRP A 22 23.59 3.76 -10.14
C TRP A 22 22.88 3.17 -11.35
N SER A 23 21.68 2.61 -11.16
CA SER A 23 20.85 2.07 -12.24
C SER A 23 19.40 2.55 -12.16
N VAL A 24 18.62 2.30 -13.21
CA VAL A 24 17.19 2.61 -13.29
C VAL A 24 16.36 1.33 -13.14
N GLU A 25 15.20 1.40 -12.50
CA GLU A 25 14.20 0.33 -12.54
C GLU A 25 12.77 0.87 -12.66
N LEU A 26 11.86 0.02 -13.18
CA LEU A 26 10.42 0.25 -13.10
C LEU A 26 9.82 -0.58 -11.97
N ASP A 27 8.91 0.02 -11.20
CA ASP A 27 8.16 -0.68 -10.16
C ASP A 27 6.64 -0.45 -10.26
N SER A 28 5.90 -1.14 -9.39
CA SER A 28 4.43 -1.15 -9.38
C SER A 28 3.81 -0.25 -8.32
N ALA A 29 4.54 0.79 -7.87
CA ALA A 29 3.97 1.79 -7.00
C ALA A 29 2.77 2.47 -7.65
N LYS A 30 1.85 2.98 -6.82
CA LYS A 30 0.60 3.63 -7.29
C LYS A 30 0.38 5.00 -6.66
N ARG A 31 1.30 5.42 -5.79
CA ARG A 31 1.22 6.66 -5.00
C ARG A 31 2.50 7.48 -4.96
N ARG A 32 3.61 6.96 -5.49
CA ARG A 32 4.88 7.67 -5.60
C ARG A 32 5.35 7.56 -7.03
N ALA A 33 5.68 8.67 -7.68
CA ALA A 33 6.11 8.66 -9.08
C ALA A 33 7.55 8.14 -9.22
N GLY A 34 8.44 8.55 -8.31
CA GLY A 34 9.84 8.15 -8.25
C GLY A 34 10.26 7.60 -6.89
N VAL A 35 11.46 7.04 -6.83
CA VAL A 35 12.18 6.75 -5.57
C VAL A 35 13.69 6.63 -5.81
N CYS A 36 14.48 7.24 -4.92
CA CYS A 36 15.92 7.03 -4.81
C CYS A 36 16.23 5.97 -3.73
N ARG A 37 16.88 4.87 -4.12
CA ARG A 37 17.28 3.77 -3.20
C ARG A 37 18.80 3.71 -3.07
N PHE A 38 19.32 4.29 -1.99
CA PHE A 38 20.77 4.36 -1.74
C PHE A 38 21.48 3.01 -1.57
N GLY A 39 20.85 2.04 -0.89
CA GLY A 39 21.42 0.72 -0.64
C GLY A 39 21.79 -0.03 -1.93
N PRO A 40 20.80 -0.30 -2.81
CA PRO A 40 21.06 -0.92 -4.11
C PRO A 40 21.54 0.07 -5.19
N ARG A 41 21.59 1.39 -4.89
CA ARG A 41 21.92 2.47 -5.83
C ARG A 41 20.99 2.50 -7.06
N VAL A 42 19.70 2.60 -6.81
CA VAL A 42 18.67 2.55 -7.86
C VAL A 42 17.79 3.80 -7.86
N ILE A 43 17.54 4.34 -9.04
CA ILE A 43 16.45 5.27 -9.32
C ILE A 43 15.25 4.46 -9.84
N GLY A 44 14.18 4.40 -9.05
CA GLY A 44 12.95 3.70 -9.42
C GLY A 44 11.88 4.64 -9.94
N LEU A 45 11.21 4.26 -11.03
CA LEU A 45 10.00 4.94 -11.52
C LEU A 45 8.78 4.02 -11.38
N SER A 46 7.64 4.62 -11.03
CA SER A 46 6.37 3.92 -10.94
C SER A 46 5.76 3.75 -12.32
N ALA A 47 5.86 2.56 -12.92
CA ALA A 47 5.28 2.29 -14.23
C ALA A 47 3.78 2.68 -14.35
N PRO A 48 2.92 2.39 -13.36
CA PRO A 48 1.51 2.80 -13.41
C PRO A 48 1.27 4.32 -13.41
N LEU A 49 2.21 5.12 -12.92
CA LEU A 49 2.10 6.60 -12.91
C LEU A 49 2.78 7.21 -14.14
N THR A 50 3.92 6.66 -14.56
CA THR A 50 4.66 7.08 -15.76
C THR A 50 3.78 7.07 -17.02
N VAL A 51 2.89 6.09 -17.16
CA VAL A 51 1.96 6.03 -18.31
C VAL A 51 0.93 7.17 -18.30
N LEU A 52 0.60 7.70 -17.12
CA LEU A 52 -0.39 8.76 -16.93
C LEU A 52 0.21 10.17 -17.02
N HIS A 53 1.54 10.27 -16.90
CA HIS A 53 2.26 11.55 -16.87
C HIS A 53 2.83 11.89 -18.24
N SER A 54 2.89 13.18 -18.52
CA SER A 54 3.59 13.75 -19.69
C SER A 54 5.10 13.49 -19.59
N GLU A 55 5.81 13.58 -20.71
CA GLU A 55 7.28 13.46 -20.70
C GLU A 55 7.91 14.48 -19.73
N ALA A 56 7.41 15.72 -19.69
CA ALA A 56 7.94 16.76 -18.81
C ALA A 56 7.83 16.39 -17.32
N GLU A 57 6.70 15.82 -16.90
CA GLU A 57 6.49 15.36 -15.52
C GLU A 57 7.35 14.15 -15.18
N VAL A 58 7.50 13.21 -16.13
CA VAL A 58 8.39 12.05 -15.97
C VAL A 58 9.85 12.51 -15.87
N ARG A 59 10.29 13.43 -16.73
CA ARG A 59 11.61 14.05 -16.69
C ARG A 59 11.87 14.74 -15.35
N ASP A 60 10.91 15.53 -14.87
CA ASP A 60 11.02 16.21 -13.56
C ASP A 60 11.19 15.18 -12.42
N THR A 61 10.42 14.09 -12.45
CA THR A 61 10.53 12.98 -11.49
C THR A 61 11.92 12.33 -11.55
N ILE A 62 12.45 12.05 -12.73
CA ILE A 62 13.79 11.45 -12.88
C ILE A 62 14.86 12.36 -12.28
N LEU A 63 14.86 13.65 -12.66
CA LEU A 63 15.84 14.63 -12.19
C LEU A 63 15.73 14.87 -10.68
N HIS A 64 14.53 14.81 -10.12
CA HIS A 64 14.27 14.83 -8.68
C HIS A 64 15.00 13.70 -7.95
N GLU A 65 14.87 12.48 -8.45
CA GLU A 65 15.50 11.31 -7.82
C GLU A 65 17.01 11.27 -8.03
N ILE A 66 17.51 11.73 -9.19
CA ILE A 66 18.94 11.91 -9.44
C ILE A 66 19.53 12.95 -8.47
N ALA A 67 18.81 14.05 -8.22
CA ALA A 67 19.25 15.05 -7.24
C ALA A 67 19.44 14.42 -5.85
N HIS A 68 18.52 13.56 -5.39
CA HIS A 68 18.67 12.79 -4.14
C HIS A 68 19.92 11.90 -4.16
N ALA A 69 20.17 11.21 -5.27
CA ALA A 69 21.34 10.35 -5.40
C ALA A 69 22.67 11.12 -5.30
N LEU A 70 22.70 12.37 -5.80
CA LEU A 70 23.88 13.23 -5.74
C LEU A 70 24.12 13.83 -4.35
N VAL A 71 23.07 14.31 -3.67
CA VAL A 71 23.24 14.97 -2.36
C VAL A 71 23.37 13.96 -1.21
N GLY A 72 22.82 12.76 -1.37
CA GLY A 72 22.94 11.68 -0.38
C GLY A 72 21.81 11.64 0.66
N PRO A 73 21.71 10.55 1.43
CA PRO A 73 20.53 10.21 2.24
C PRO A 73 20.28 11.11 3.45
N ARG A 74 21.24 11.95 3.83
CA ARG A 74 21.10 12.91 4.94
C ARG A 74 20.33 14.15 4.53
N HIS A 75 20.22 14.39 3.23
CA HIS A 75 19.48 15.51 2.66
C HIS A 75 18.10 15.00 2.24
N GLY A 76 17.06 15.52 2.89
CA GLY A 76 15.70 15.41 2.36
C GLY A 76 15.50 16.44 1.25
N HIS A 77 14.30 17.03 1.17
CA HIS A 77 14.04 18.16 0.28
C HIS A 77 14.53 19.50 0.87
N ASP A 78 15.76 19.55 1.37
CA ASP A 78 16.37 20.76 1.94
C ASP A 78 16.92 21.69 0.84
N GLU A 79 17.55 22.80 1.24
CA GLU A 79 18.10 23.78 0.28
C GLU A 79 19.25 23.20 -0.56
N THR A 80 20.04 22.28 0.00
CA THR A 80 21.12 21.61 -0.75
C THR A 80 20.54 20.75 -1.85
N TRP A 81 19.53 19.94 -1.53
CA TRP A 81 18.78 19.16 -2.50
C TRP A 81 18.12 20.06 -3.55
N ARG A 82 17.41 21.11 -3.12
CA ARG A 82 16.65 21.98 -4.01
C ARG A 82 17.55 22.69 -5.02
N ARG A 83 18.70 23.20 -4.57
CA ARG A 83 19.71 23.81 -5.45
C ARG A 83 20.21 22.80 -6.50
N THR A 84 20.51 21.57 -6.09
CA THR A 84 20.94 20.51 -7.00
C THR A 84 19.83 20.16 -8.00
N ALA A 85 18.59 20.00 -7.54
CA ALA A 85 17.44 19.70 -8.39
C ALA A 85 17.23 20.78 -9.46
N LEU A 86 17.26 22.07 -9.07
CA LEU A 86 17.13 23.19 -10.00
C LEU A 86 18.28 23.23 -11.02
N ALA A 87 19.52 22.98 -10.58
CA ALA A 87 20.70 22.95 -11.46
C ALA A 87 20.63 21.82 -12.51
N LEU A 88 19.96 20.71 -12.18
CA LEU A 88 19.69 19.61 -13.11
C LEU A 88 18.52 19.89 -14.07
N GLY A 89 17.75 20.95 -13.84
CA GLY A 89 16.54 21.27 -14.61
C GLY A 89 15.24 20.67 -14.06
N SER A 90 15.24 20.15 -12.82
CA SER A 90 14.00 19.83 -12.11
C SER A 90 13.31 21.11 -11.63
N SER A 91 12.00 21.05 -11.43
CA SER A 91 11.17 22.09 -10.82
C SER A 91 11.55 22.39 -9.36
N GLY A 92 12.28 21.49 -8.69
CA GLY A 92 12.62 21.60 -7.27
C GLY A 92 11.39 21.47 -6.35
N ARG A 93 10.24 21.02 -6.88
CA ARG A 93 9.04 20.75 -6.09
C ARG A 93 9.18 19.42 -5.38
N ARG A 94 8.72 19.38 -4.13
CA ARG A 94 8.76 18.17 -3.29
C ARG A 94 7.74 17.12 -3.72
N CYS A 95 6.55 17.57 -4.13
CA CYS A 95 5.42 16.70 -4.43
C CYS A 95 4.97 16.95 -5.87
N VAL A 96 4.54 15.87 -6.53
CA VAL A 96 3.68 15.96 -7.70
C VAL A 96 2.41 16.74 -7.31
N PRO A 97 1.88 17.62 -8.19
CA PRO A 97 0.63 18.35 -7.93
C PRO A 97 -0.51 17.42 -7.53
N ALA A 98 -1.40 17.89 -6.66
CA ALA A 98 -2.51 17.06 -6.14
C ALA A 98 -3.57 16.72 -7.20
N ASP A 99 -3.62 17.51 -8.26
CA ASP A 99 -4.48 17.38 -9.43
C ASP A 99 -3.82 16.59 -10.58
N ALA A 100 -2.55 16.18 -10.43
CA ALA A 100 -1.90 15.35 -11.42
C ALA A 100 -2.61 13.98 -11.55
N PRO A 101 -2.67 13.40 -12.76
CA PRO A 101 -3.26 12.09 -12.98
C PRO A 101 -2.67 11.03 -12.02
N GLY A 102 -3.56 10.31 -11.35
CA GLY A 102 -3.22 9.25 -10.41
C GLY A 102 -3.75 7.89 -10.85
N VAL A 103 -3.20 6.82 -10.28
CA VAL A 103 -3.76 5.48 -10.51
C VAL A 103 -5.09 5.39 -9.77
N GLU A 104 -6.16 5.08 -10.50
CA GLU A 104 -7.47 4.89 -9.87
C GLU A 104 -7.43 3.75 -8.83
N PRO A 105 -8.03 3.95 -7.65
CA PRO A 105 -8.10 2.93 -6.63
C PRO A 105 -9.06 1.81 -7.04
N ALA A 106 -8.58 0.57 -7.02
CA ALA A 106 -9.43 -0.61 -7.26
C ALA A 106 -10.56 -0.75 -6.22
N TRP A 107 -10.36 -0.24 -5.01
CA TRP A 107 -11.32 -0.29 -3.90
C TRP A 107 -11.79 1.11 -3.56
N LEU A 108 -13.10 1.34 -3.65
CA LEU A 108 -13.71 2.63 -3.33
C LEU A 108 -14.66 2.46 -2.16
N GLY A 109 -14.36 3.14 -1.05
CA GLY A 109 -15.21 3.21 0.13
C GLY A 109 -16.04 4.47 0.10
N VAL A 110 -17.34 4.36 0.37
CA VAL A 110 -18.27 5.51 0.46
C VAL A 110 -18.99 5.46 1.80
N CYS A 111 -18.98 6.57 2.54
CA CYS A 111 -19.77 6.68 3.77
C CYS A 111 -21.19 7.19 3.47
N ALA A 112 -22.09 7.10 4.45
CA ALA A 112 -23.48 7.57 4.31
C ALA A 112 -23.60 9.06 3.90
N ALA A 113 -22.61 9.90 4.24
CA ALA A 113 -22.55 11.30 3.83
C ALA A 113 -21.96 11.54 2.43
N GLY A 114 -21.65 10.50 1.66
CA GLY A 114 -21.13 10.60 0.29
C GLY A 114 -19.61 10.80 0.17
N HIS A 115 -18.88 11.00 1.27
CA HIS A 115 -17.41 11.07 1.20
C HIS A 115 -16.78 9.76 0.72
N THR A 116 -15.76 9.87 -0.12
CA THR A 116 -15.05 8.74 -0.73
C THR A 116 -13.68 8.48 -0.11
N SER A 117 -13.25 7.21 -0.13
CA SER A 117 -11.93 6.76 0.27
C SER A 117 -11.40 5.69 -0.69
N GLY A 118 -10.34 6.02 -1.42
CA GLY A 118 -9.71 5.12 -2.38
C GLY A 118 -8.62 4.22 -1.77
N ARG A 119 -8.58 2.94 -2.15
CA ARG A 119 -7.51 2.00 -1.82
C ARG A 119 -7.13 1.12 -3.02
N HIS A 120 -5.85 0.78 -3.14
CA HIS A 120 -5.38 -0.19 -4.15
C HIS A 120 -5.34 -1.64 -3.64
N ARG A 121 -5.59 -1.87 -2.34
CA ARG A 121 -5.63 -3.20 -1.73
C ARG A 121 -6.94 -3.36 -0.98
N ARG A 122 -7.44 -4.60 -0.93
CA ARG A 122 -8.64 -4.96 -0.18
C ARG A 122 -8.55 -4.47 1.27
N PRO A 123 -9.57 -3.75 1.77
CA PRO A 123 -9.70 -3.47 3.20
C PRO A 123 -9.84 -4.78 3.97
N GLU A 124 -8.95 -5.00 4.93
CA GLU A 124 -8.96 -6.20 5.79
C GLU A 124 -9.51 -5.94 7.18
N ARG A 125 -9.76 -4.66 7.49
CA ARG A 125 -10.29 -4.18 8.75
C ARG A 125 -11.43 -3.21 8.48
N VAL A 126 -12.38 -3.13 9.39
CA VAL A 126 -13.48 -2.16 9.33
C VAL A 126 -12.91 -0.75 9.40
N MET A 127 -13.41 0.11 8.52
CA MET A 127 -12.95 1.49 8.40
C MET A 127 -14.12 2.46 8.45
N THR A 128 -13.90 3.59 9.09
CA THR A 128 -14.87 4.68 9.22
C THR A 128 -14.34 5.95 8.56
N CYS A 129 -15.25 6.84 8.16
CA CYS A 129 -14.89 8.05 7.44
C CYS A 129 -14.25 9.10 8.36
N GLY A 130 -12.96 9.36 8.14
CA GLY A 130 -12.18 10.37 8.87
C GLY A 130 -12.64 11.81 8.64
N ARG A 131 -13.39 12.09 7.56
CA ARG A 131 -13.97 13.41 7.30
C ARG A 131 -15.24 13.65 8.12
N CYS A 132 -16.02 12.60 8.38
CA CYS A 132 -17.22 12.70 9.23
C CYS A 132 -16.84 12.76 10.71
N SER A 133 -15.84 11.97 11.13
CA SER A 133 -15.34 12.00 12.51
C SER A 133 -13.86 11.68 12.56
N ARG A 134 -13.12 12.40 13.42
CA ARG A 134 -11.70 12.11 13.71
C ARG A 134 -11.54 10.86 14.59
N ARG A 135 -12.60 10.42 15.26
CA ARG A 135 -12.63 9.19 16.07
C ARG A 135 -13.29 8.07 15.27
N PHE A 136 -12.99 6.83 15.65
CA PHE A 136 -13.69 5.67 15.09
C PHE A 136 -15.16 5.71 15.51
N ASP A 137 -16.07 5.72 14.54
CA ASP A 137 -17.52 5.77 14.77
C ASP A 137 -18.25 4.91 13.73
N LEU A 138 -19.03 3.94 14.21
CA LEU A 138 -19.77 3.01 13.37
C LEU A 138 -20.85 3.68 12.52
N ALA A 139 -21.34 4.86 12.93
CA ALA A 139 -22.26 5.66 12.11
C ALA A 139 -21.63 6.11 10.78
N HIS A 140 -20.31 5.99 10.65
CA HIS A 140 -19.55 6.44 9.48
C HIS A 140 -18.76 5.31 8.81
N VAL A 141 -19.17 4.05 8.98
CA VAL A 141 -18.57 2.91 8.28
C VAL A 141 -18.58 3.14 6.76
N LEU A 142 -17.46 2.80 6.12
CA LEU A 142 -17.32 2.84 4.68
C LEU A 142 -17.92 1.57 4.06
N THR A 143 -18.83 1.76 3.11
CA THR A 143 -19.32 0.70 2.22
C THR A 143 -18.39 0.62 1.01
N TRP A 144 -17.88 -0.57 0.71
CA TRP A 144 -16.83 -0.73 -0.30
C TRP A 144 -17.37 -1.31 -1.60
N THR A 145 -16.81 -0.84 -2.71
CA THR A 145 -16.85 -1.49 -4.01
C THR A 145 -15.44 -1.90 -4.43
N HIS A 146 -15.35 -2.94 -5.26
CA HIS A 146 -14.14 -3.36 -5.96
C HIS A 146 -14.38 -3.28 -7.46
N HIS A 147 -13.66 -2.40 -8.16
CA HIS A 147 -13.89 -2.08 -9.57
C HIS A 147 -15.38 -1.81 -9.89
N GLY A 148 -16.02 -0.98 -9.05
CA GLY A 148 -17.42 -0.59 -9.20
C GLY A 148 -18.46 -1.64 -8.80
N ARG A 149 -18.05 -2.87 -8.48
CA ARG A 149 -18.96 -3.94 -8.01
C ARG A 149 -18.99 -3.99 -6.48
N PRO A 150 -20.09 -4.41 -5.85
CA PRO A 150 -20.13 -4.63 -4.41
C PRO A 150 -18.94 -5.47 -3.92
N ALA A 151 -18.27 -5.00 -2.87
CA ALA A 151 -17.08 -5.67 -2.35
C ALA A 151 -17.41 -7.05 -1.76
N VAL A 152 -16.66 -8.07 -2.18
CA VAL A 152 -16.55 -9.32 -1.41
C VAL A 152 -15.51 -9.11 -0.32
N HIS A 153 -15.98 -9.03 0.92
CA HIS A 153 -15.14 -8.75 2.07
C HIS A 153 -14.30 -9.97 2.46
N HIS A 154 -13.18 -9.72 3.13
CA HIS A 154 -12.45 -10.81 3.78
C HIS A 154 -13.24 -11.26 5.03
N PRO A 155 -13.26 -12.55 5.40
CA PRO A 155 -14.03 -13.03 6.55
C PRO A 155 -13.74 -12.26 7.86
N ASN A 156 -12.47 -11.91 8.10
CA ASN A 156 -12.10 -11.06 9.24
C ASN A 156 -12.80 -9.69 9.27
N TYR A 157 -13.04 -9.07 8.10
CA TYR A 157 -13.73 -7.79 8.02
C TYR A 157 -15.20 -7.95 8.44
N GLU A 158 -15.86 -9.00 7.93
CA GLU A 158 -17.27 -9.28 8.25
C GLU A 158 -17.45 -9.60 9.74
N ALA A 159 -16.58 -10.46 10.29
CA ALA A 159 -16.59 -10.80 11.70
C ALA A 159 -16.29 -9.59 12.59
N GLU A 160 -15.32 -8.75 12.20
CA GLU A 160 -15.02 -7.51 12.92
C GLU A 160 -16.23 -6.55 12.90
N LEU A 161 -16.89 -6.38 11.75
CA LEU A 161 -18.07 -5.51 11.64
C LEU A 161 -19.23 -6.01 12.50
N ALA A 162 -19.50 -7.32 12.47
CA ALA A 162 -20.53 -7.94 13.31
C ALA A 162 -20.22 -7.73 14.80
N LEU A 163 -18.98 -7.96 15.21
CA LEU A 163 -18.55 -7.81 16.60
C LEU A 163 -18.62 -6.35 17.08
N LEU A 164 -18.19 -5.39 16.25
CA LEU A 164 -18.24 -3.98 16.61
C LEU A 164 -19.68 -3.49 16.79
N ARG A 165 -20.62 -3.97 15.97
CA ARG A 165 -22.05 -3.62 16.08
C ARG A 165 -22.68 -4.09 17.39
N THR A 166 -22.15 -5.15 18.01
CA THR A 166 -22.59 -5.64 19.32
C THR A 166 -21.77 -5.06 20.48
N GLY A 167 -20.91 -4.06 20.23
CA GLY A 167 -20.07 -3.41 21.24
C GLY A 167 -18.80 -4.18 21.60
N GLY A 168 -18.53 -5.31 20.94
CA GLY A 168 -17.32 -6.10 21.14
C GLY A 168 -16.09 -5.48 20.48
N ARG A 169 -14.91 -6.05 20.79
CA ARG A 169 -13.62 -5.65 20.19
C ARG A 169 -12.84 -6.86 19.70
N PRO A 170 -12.30 -6.83 18.47
CA PRO A 170 -11.54 -7.96 17.94
C PRO A 170 -10.25 -8.13 18.73
N THR A 171 -10.08 -9.30 19.32
CA THR A 171 -8.87 -9.67 20.06
C THR A 171 -8.13 -10.77 19.31
N ARG A 172 -6.79 -10.66 19.26
CA ARG A 172 -5.95 -11.69 18.64
C ARG A 172 -5.49 -12.68 19.70
N LEU A 173 -5.52 -13.95 19.35
CA LEU A 173 -5.03 -15.04 20.18
C LEU A 173 -3.51 -15.14 20.03
N PRO A 174 -2.76 -15.21 21.14
CA PRO A 174 -1.31 -15.33 21.09
C PRO A 174 -0.85 -16.67 20.52
N VAL A 175 0.44 -16.75 20.17
CA VAL A 175 1.09 -18.02 19.86
C VAL A 175 1.01 -18.92 21.11
N GLY A 176 0.71 -20.20 20.92
CA GLY A 176 0.46 -21.17 21.98
C GLY A 176 -1.03 -21.37 22.31
N SER A 177 -1.93 -20.48 21.89
CA SER A 177 -3.37 -20.67 22.10
C SER A 177 -3.89 -21.91 21.38
N ARG A 178 -4.71 -22.69 22.07
CA ARG A 178 -5.50 -23.79 21.48
C ARG A 178 -6.78 -23.23 20.90
N VAL A 179 -7.06 -23.57 19.65
CA VAL A 179 -8.22 -23.07 18.93
C VAL A 179 -8.85 -24.17 18.09
N ARG A 180 -10.16 -24.03 17.84
CA ARG A 180 -10.94 -24.90 16.95
C ARG A 180 -11.30 -24.14 15.69
N VAL A 181 -11.19 -24.80 14.54
CA VAL A 181 -11.66 -24.25 13.25
C VAL A 181 -13.19 -24.33 13.19
N THR A 182 -13.84 -23.20 12.93
CA THR A 182 -15.30 -23.08 12.94
C THR A 182 -15.93 -23.05 11.55
N VAL A 183 -15.16 -22.67 10.52
CA VAL A 183 -15.66 -22.67 9.13
C VAL A 183 -16.04 -24.08 8.68
N ALA A 184 -17.12 -24.20 7.91
CA ALA A 184 -17.54 -25.46 7.31
C ALA A 184 -16.49 -25.93 6.27
N GLY A 185 -16.30 -27.24 6.17
CA GLY A 185 -15.36 -27.87 5.24
C GLY A 185 -14.54 -28.98 5.88
N GLU A 186 -13.51 -29.44 5.16
CA GLU A 186 -12.66 -30.59 5.56
C GLU A 186 -12.02 -30.44 6.95
N HIS A 187 -11.77 -29.21 7.38
CA HIS A 187 -11.11 -28.93 8.65
C HIS A 187 -12.07 -28.44 9.75
N HIS A 188 -13.38 -28.46 9.51
CA HIS A 188 -14.37 -28.07 10.52
C HIS A 188 -14.20 -28.87 11.82
N GLY A 189 -14.25 -28.19 12.96
CA GLY A 189 -14.10 -28.82 14.28
C GLY A 189 -12.66 -29.21 14.63
N ARG A 190 -11.70 -29.09 13.70
CA ARG A 190 -10.31 -29.46 13.93
C ARG A 190 -9.67 -28.52 14.95
N VAL A 191 -9.07 -29.09 15.99
CA VAL A 191 -8.36 -28.36 17.04
C VAL A 191 -6.87 -28.31 16.73
N GLY A 192 -6.24 -27.16 16.95
CA GLY A 192 -4.81 -26.97 16.79
C GLY A 192 -4.25 -25.88 17.69
N VAL A 193 -2.92 -25.78 17.72
CA VAL A 193 -2.20 -24.75 18.48
C VAL A 193 -1.73 -23.66 17.52
N VAL A 194 -1.97 -22.39 17.85
CA VAL A 194 -1.44 -21.25 17.10
C VAL A 194 0.09 -21.27 17.18
N VAL A 195 0.77 -21.47 16.05
CA VAL A 195 2.24 -21.42 15.97
C VAL A 195 2.76 -20.11 15.39
N LYS A 196 1.92 -19.36 14.66
CA LYS A 196 2.24 -18.04 14.12
C LYS A 196 0.96 -17.23 13.91
N VAL A 197 1.02 -15.94 14.25
CA VAL A 197 -0.03 -14.98 13.92
C VAL A 197 0.40 -14.23 12.65
N GLY A 198 -0.27 -14.50 11.54
CA GLY A 198 -0.06 -13.81 10.28
C GLY A 198 -0.76 -12.46 10.22
N ARG A 199 -0.80 -11.85 9.04
CA ARG A 199 -1.48 -10.56 8.83
C ARG A 199 -3.00 -10.68 8.94
N THR A 200 -3.56 -11.75 8.38
CA THR A 200 -5.01 -12.01 8.32
C THR A 200 -5.42 -13.41 8.77
N SER A 201 -4.49 -14.22 9.28
CA SER A 201 -4.72 -15.63 9.57
C SER A 201 -3.84 -16.13 10.69
N TYR A 202 -4.33 -17.11 11.45
CA TYR A 202 -3.50 -17.96 12.28
C TYR A 202 -2.88 -19.08 11.46
N HIS A 203 -1.66 -19.47 11.82
CA HIS A 203 -1.07 -20.72 11.38
C HIS A 203 -1.23 -21.71 12.53
N LEU A 204 -2.02 -22.77 12.32
CA LEU A 204 -2.43 -23.73 13.34
C LEU A 204 -1.72 -25.04 13.14
N ARG A 205 -0.96 -25.51 14.12
CA ARG A 205 -0.45 -26.88 14.14
C ARG A 205 -1.58 -27.81 14.59
N ALA A 206 -2.04 -28.66 13.68
CA ALA A 206 -3.09 -29.64 13.95
C ALA A 206 -2.60 -31.03 13.52
N GLY A 207 -2.01 -31.78 14.47
CA GLY A 207 -1.26 -32.99 14.18
C GLY A 207 0.01 -32.68 13.38
N ARG A 208 0.23 -33.40 12.27
CA ARG A 208 1.42 -33.21 11.40
C ARG A 208 1.30 -32.03 10.41
N ALA A 209 0.12 -31.42 10.28
CA ALA A 209 -0.13 -30.34 9.34
C ALA A 209 -0.10 -28.95 10.01
N VAL A 210 0.23 -27.92 9.21
CA VAL A 210 0.05 -26.51 9.58
C VAL A 210 -1.02 -25.90 8.68
N LEU A 211 -2.17 -25.57 9.27
CA LEU A 211 -3.29 -24.96 8.57
C LEU A 211 -3.20 -23.45 8.64
N ARG A 212 -3.51 -22.75 7.55
CA ARG A 212 -3.64 -21.28 7.55
C ARG A 212 -5.12 -20.91 7.57
N VAL A 213 -5.59 -20.36 8.68
CA VAL A 213 -7.02 -20.11 8.92
C VAL A 213 -7.25 -18.64 9.26
N PRO A 214 -8.17 -17.91 8.57
CA PRO A 214 -8.60 -16.57 8.96
C PRO A 214 -8.95 -16.46 10.45
N PHE A 215 -8.72 -15.29 11.04
CA PHE A 215 -9.03 -15.04 12.45
C PHE A 215 -10.51 -15.25 12.76
N ALA A 216 -11.39 -14.92 11.81
CA ALA A 216 -12.84 -15.08 11.94
C ALA A 216 -13.32 -16.54 12.00
N TRP A 217 -12.48 -17.49 11.60
CA TRP A 217 -12.86 -18.90 11.44
C TRP A 217 -12.26 -19.79 12.51
N VAL A 218 -11.91 -19.20 13.66
CA VAL A 218 -11.45 -19.94 14.81
C VAL A 218 -12.15 -19.46 16.07
N GLU A 219 -12.27 -20.35 17.03
CA GLU A 219 -12.67 -20.05 18.41
C GLU A 219 -11.65 -20.62 19.38
N SER A 220 -11.51 -20.00 20.55
CA SER A 220 -10.71 -20.57 21.64
C SER A 220 -11.34 -21.86 22.15
N VAL A 221 -10.50 -22.81 22.55
CA VAL A 221 -10.89 -24.07 23.22
C VAL A 221 -10.46 -24.04 24.67
#